data_AF-A0A9E5J7C5-F1
#
_entry.id   AF-A0A9E5J7C5-F1
#
_cell.length_a   1.000
_cell.length_b   1.000
_cell.length_c   1.000
_cell.angle_alpha   90.00
_cell.angle_beta   90.00
_cell.angle_gamma   90.00
#
_symmetry.space_group_name_H-M   'P 1'
#
loop_
_entity.id
_entity.type
_entity.pdbx_description
1 polymer ?
#
loop_
_entity_poly.entity_id
_entity_poly.type
_entity_poly.pdbx_seq_one_letter_code
_entity_poly.pdbx_strand_id
1 'polypeptide(L)' 'NPQEALKAYENLRLAPTAKVVETNRSVPPDFIIMKADELSGGKPFRHIDDLISQDELRQISDHYKTVAGFALTK' A
#
# COMPACT_ATOMS: atom_id res chain seq x y z
N ASN A 1 15.23 -11.31 30.54
CA ASN A 1 16.33 -10.36 30.26
C ASN A 1 15.86 -9.37 29.19
N PRO A 2 15.82 -8.05 29.45
CA PRO A 2 15.35 -7.05 28.48
C PRO A 2 16.10 -7.08 27.14
N GLN A 3 17.40 -7.40 27.13
CA GLN A 3 18.22 -7.45 25.92
C GLN A 3 17.78 -8.60 24.99
N GLU A 4 17.48 -9.76 25.56
CA GLU A 4 16.94 -10.91 24.82
C GLU A 4 15.54 -10.60 24.25
N ALA A 5 14.70 -9.93 25.03
CA ALA A 5 13.36 -9.54 24.58
C ALA A 5 13.40 -8.55 23.41
N LEU A 6 14.30 -7.55 23.44
CA LEU A 6 14.52 -6.61 22.34
C LEU A 6 15.03 -7.33 21.09
N LYS A 7 15.98 -8.25 21.23
CA LYS A 7 16.52 -9.01 20.10
C LYS A 7 15.50 -9.94 19.46
N ALA A 8 14.65 -10.58 20.28
CA ALA A 8 13.54 -11.38 19.79
C ALA A 8 12.53 -10.52 19.01
N TYR A 9 12.18 -9.34 19.53
CA TYR A 9 11.30 -8.40 18.84
C TYR A 9 11.89 -7.89 17.52
N GLU A 10 13.17 -7.51 17.51
CA GLU A 10 13.88 -7.10 16.31
C GLU A 10 13.81 -8.20 15.24
N ASN A 11 14.20 -9.43 15.57
CA ASN A 11 14.15 -10.57 14.65
C ASN A 11 12.74 -10.80 14.07
N LEU A 12 11.70 -10.61 14.87
CA LEU A 12 10.30 -10.74 14.43
C LEU A 12 9.88 -9.61 13.48
N ARG A 13 10.42 -8.40 13.64
CA ARG A 13 9.94 -7.19 12.94
C ARG A 13 10.76 -6.81 11.72
N LEU A 14 12.04 -7.17 11.67
CA LEU A 14 12.96 -6.79 10.59
C LEU A 14 12.40 -7.07 9.19
N ALA A 15 11.98 -8.30 8.91
CA ALA A 15 11.47 -8.67 7.60
C ALA A 15 10.10 -8.02 7.27
N PRO A 16 9.08 -8.06 8.16
CA PRO A 16 7.81 -7.37 7.92
C PRO A 16 7.95 -5.86 7.68
N THR A 17 8.78 -5.16 8.46
CA THR A 17 8.96 -3.71 8.28
C THR A 17 9.72 -3.37 7.01
N ALA A 18 10.76 -4.15 6.66
CA ALA A 18 11.48 -4.00 5.40
C ALA A 18 10.54 -4.15 4.19
N LYS A 19 9.67 -5.16 4.20
CA LYS A 19 8.66 -5.38 3.14
C LYS A 19 7.71 -4.19 2.99
N VAL A 20 7.23 -3.61 4.09
CA VAL A 20 6.38 -2.41 4.04
C VAL A 20 7.12 -1.23 3.41
N VAL A 21 8.39 -1.00 3.78
CA VAL A 21 9.21 0.10 3.22
C VAL A 21 9.45 -0.09 1.73
N GLU A 22 9.80 -1.30 1.30
CA GLU A 22 10.00 -1.64 -0.11
C GLU A 22 8.71 -1.41 -0.91
N THR A 23 7.58 -1.86 -0.38
CA THR A 23 6.26 -1.69 -1.02
C THR A 23 5.88 -0.24 -1.14
N ASN A 24 6.10 0.56 -0.10
CA ASN A 24 5.86 2.00 -0.17
C ASN A 24 6.74 2.70 -1.22
N ARG A 25 7.84 2.08 -1.69
CA ARG A 25 8.67 2.62 -2.78
C ARG A 25 8.24 2.10 -4.16
N SER A 26 7.76 0.87 -4.25
CA SER A 26 7.36 0.25 -5.53
C SER A 26 5.91 0.52 -5.89
N VAL A 27 5.01 0.44 -4.91
CA VAL A 27 3.56 0.63 -5.02
C VAL A 27 3.11 1.48 -3.82
N PRO A 28 3.40 2.79 -3.85
CA PRO A 28 3.10 3.68 -2.74
C PRO A 28 1.58 3.79 -2.49
N PRO A 29 1.16 4.17 -1.28
CA PRO A 29 -0.26 4.35 -0.95
C PRO A 29 -0.97 5.42 -1.80
N ASP A 30 -0.21 6.32 -2.44
CA ASP A 30 -0.71 7.34 -3.37
C ASP A 30 -0.78 6.85 -4.83
N PHE A 31 -0.60 5.55 -5.11
CA PHE A 31 -0.68 5.00 -6.47
C PHE A 31 -1.98 5.35 -7.21
N ILE A 32 -3.11 5.39 -6.50
CA ILE A 32 -4.41 5.82 -7.07
C ILE A 32 -4.34 7.28 -7.57
N ILE A 33 -3.64 8.15 -6.84
CA ILE A 33 -3.48 9.56 -7.20
C ILE A 33 -2.60 9.68 -8.44
N MET A 34 -1.46 9.00 -8.48
CA MET A 34 -0.56 9.02 -9.65
C MET A 34 -1.28 8.53 -10.91
N LYS A 35 -2.08 7.47 -10.79
CA LYS A 35 -2.86 6.92 -11.90
C LYS A 35 -3.95 7.89 -12.37
N ALA A 36 -4.67 8.50 -11.44
CA ALA A 36 -5.69 9.49 -11.79
C ALA A 36 -5.06 10.72 -12.48
N ASP A 37 -3.89 11.17 -12.01
CA ASP A 37 -3.14 12.27 -12.63
C ASP A 37 -2.74 11.91 -14.08
N GLU A 38 -2.12 10.75 -14.28
CA GLU A 38 -1.73 10.24 -15.60
C GLU A 38 -2.93 10.14 -16.56
N LEU A 39 -4.05 9.55 -16.11
CA LEU A 39 -5.25 9.37 -16.93
C LEU A 39 -5.98 10.68 -17.22
N SER A 40 -5.98 11.61 -16.26
CA SER A 40 -6.58 12.93 -16.46
C SER A 40 -5.75 13.79 -17.42
N GLY A 41 -4.44 13.53 -17.53
CA GLY A 41 -3.50 14.37 -18.27
C GLY A 41 -3.49 15.81 -17.74
N GLY A 42 -3.67 15.99 -16.43
CA GLY A 42 -3.78 17.29 -15.76
C GLY A 42 -5.08 18.06 -16.04
N LYS A 43 -6.09 17.42 -16.64
CA LYS A 43 -7.40 18.04 -16.91
C LYS A 43 -8.35 17.83 -15.73
N PRO A 44 -9.26 18.78 -15.47
CA PRO A 44 -10.29 18.59 -14.45
C PRO A 44 -11.25 17.46 -14.84
N PHE A 45 -11.62 16.65 -13.86
CA PHE A 45 -12.65 15.60 -13.95
C PHE A 45 -13.59 15.72 -12.75
N ARG A 46 -14.78 15.12 -12.82
CA ARG A 46 -15.81 15.28 -11.77
C ARG A 46 -15.73 14.18 -10.73
N HIS A 47 -15.57 12.93 -11.17
CA HIS A 47 -15.44 11.76 -10.31
C HIS A 47 -14.27 10.90 -10.76
N ILE A 48 -13.58 10.27 -9.81
CA ILE A 48 -12.47 9.34 -10.14
C ILE A 48 -12.97 8.14 -10.96
N ASP A 49 -14.24 7.79 -10.83
CA ASP A 49 -14.91 6.74 -11.60
C ASP A 49 -14.99 7.05 -13.10
N ASP A 50 -14.86 8.33 -13.47
CA ASP A 50 -14.77 8.76 -14.87
C ASP A 50 -13.42 8.35 -15.49
N LEU A 51 -12.42 8.01 -14.66
CA LEU A 51 -11.05 7.65 -15.05
C LEU A 51 -10.70 6.19 -14.73
N ILE A 52 -11.07 5.72 -13.56
CA ILE A 52 -10.67 4.41 -13.00
C ILE A 52 -11.93 3.70 -12.52
N SER A 53 -12.16 2.47 -12.99
CA SER A 53 -13.34 1.70 -12.55
C SER A 53 -13.29 1.36 -11.06
N GLN A 54 -14.46 1.22 -10.45
CA GLN A 54 -14.58 0.80 -9.04
C GLN A 54 -13.93 -0.56 -8.76
N ASP A 55 -13.99 -1.51 -9.70
CA ASP A 55 -13.35 -2.81 -9.54
C ASP A 55 -11.82 -2.69 -9.53
N GLU A 56 -11.27 -1.81 -10.35
CA GLU A 56 -9.84 -1.53 -10.39
C GLU A 56 -9.36 -0.79 -9.14
N LEU A 57 -10.12 0.19 -8.64
CA LEU A 57 -9.84 0.84 -7.36
C LEU A 57 -9.83 -0.15 -6.19
N ARG A 58 -10.73 -1.14 -6.17
CA ARG A 58 -10.73 -2.22 -5.18
C ARG A 58 -9.49 -3.10 -5.30
N GLN A 59 -9.13 -3.53 -6.51
CA GLN A 59 -7.94 -4.35 -6.73
C GLN A 59 -6.66 -3.65 -6.24
N ILE A 60 -6.50 -2.36 -6.53
CA ILE A 60 -5.36 -1.56 -6.05
C ILE A 60 -5.36 -1.50 -4.50
N SER A 61 -6.52 -1.24 -3.90
CA SER A 61 -6.65 -1.14 -2.44
C SER A 61 -6.36 -2.46 -1.73
N ASP A 62 -6.86 -3.58 -2.27
CA ASP A 62 -6.70 -4.90 -1.65
C ASP A 62 -5.28 -5.44 -1.79
N HIS A 63 -4.61 -5.13 -2.90
CA HIS A 63 -3.17 -5.38 -3.05
C HIS A 63 -2.38 -4.64 -1.97
N TYR A 64 -2.63 -3.34 -1.78
CA TYR A 64 -1.94 -2.56 -0.75
C TYR A 64 -2.21 -3.10 0.67
N LYS A 65 -3.46 -3.41 1.01
CA LYS A 65 -3.81 -3.99 2.33
C LYS A 65 -3.08 -5.29 2.60
N THR A 66 -2.96 -6.15 1.60
CA THR A 66 -2.26 -7.44 1.71
C THR A 66 -0.80 -7.22 2.06
N VAL A 67 -0.15 -6.28 1.40
CA VAL A 67 1.28 -6.07 1.54
C VAL A 67 1.63 -5.25 2.79
N ALA A 68 0.80 -4.25 3.13
CA ALA A 68 0.93 -3.47 4.36
C ALA A 68 0.57 -4.24 5.64
N GLY A 69 0.12 -5.50 5.52
CA GLY A 69 -0.26 -6.34 6.66
C GLY A 69 -1.60 -5.96 7.29
N PHE A 70 -2.45 -5.21 6.59
CA PHE A 70 -3.83 -4.90 6.99
C PHE A 70 -4.84 -5.96 6.52
N ALA A 71 -4.48 -6.80 5.54
CA ALA A 71 -5.25 -8.00 5.23
C ALA A 71 -5.07 -9.01 6.36
N LEU A 72 -5.84 -8.84 7.44
CA LEU A 72 -5.99 -9.86 8.45
C LEU A 72 -6.67 -11.07 7.79
N THR A 73 -5.89 -12.11 7.52
CA THR A 73 -6.44 -13.46 7.37
C THR A 73 -6.99 -13.87 8.74
N LYS A 74 -8.30 -14.09 8.80
CA LYS A 74 -8.91 -14.87 9.89
C LYS A 74 -8.44 -16.31 9.83
#